data_AF-A0A944E0X3-F1
#
_entry.id   AF-A0A944E0X3-F1
#
_cell.length_a   1.000
_cell.length_b   1.000
_cell.length_c   1.000
_cell.angle_alpha   90.00
_cell.angle_beta   90.00
_cell.angle_gamma   90.00
#
_symmetry.space_group_name_H-M   'P 1'
#
loop_
_entity.id
_entity.type
_entity.pdbx_description
1 polymer ?
#
loop_
_entity_poly.entity_id
_entity_poly.type
_entity_poly.pdbx_seq_one_letter_code
_entity_poly.pdbx_strand_id
1 'polypeptide(L)'
;MPRLYGFEDMAYRRLREPEAAALRQAASRRLEEQSYPAITDWMNAEGHRTTRGGVWRPAALANVLDHPAIAGLTEDENGELVSSGGPQIITPEEFLAIRALRPSNDPANDRAEQREYLLTGGASVCGLCTKWLDASPSGSGSRGYRCTPSTRQHPGGCGKVRINADLLETYVAEHVLAELAKPEVHGLLEAARDQVLVEVEQLRKDIQAARAQQKELGQDYARREISKESFKTADRELSKSIRDAEVRVRILEQVNNAPLGGVPDLVRWWKHAPLRSKKGLVMLMLEQVVVYPAASRGSRTVDSDRVALHWRSWTQVPA
;
A
#
# COMPACT_ATOMS: atom_id res chain seq x y z
N MET A 1 -20.73 -12.99 -2.05
CA MET A 1 -20.42 -11.53 -2.04
C MET A 1 -21.32 -10.85 -1.01
N PRO A 2 -20.87 -9.81 -0.29
CA PRO A 2 -21.74 -9.06 0.60
C PRO A 2 -22.75 -8.24 -0.21
N ARG A 3 -23.96 -8.06 0.33
CA ARG A 3 -25.00 -7.19 -0.25
C ARG A 3 -24.51 -5.75 -0.44
N LEU A 4 -25.14 -5.04 -1.38
CA LEU A 4 -24.95 -3.61 -1.56
C LEU A 4 -25.51 -2.85 -0.35
N TYR A 5 -24.80 -1.83 0.11
CA TYR A 5 -25.24 -1.00 1.22
C TYR A 5 -26.53 -0.25 0.84
N GLY A 6 -27.52 -0.24 1.73
CA GLY A 6 -28.86 0.31 1.43
C GLY A 6 -29.89 -0.71 0.95
N PHE A 7 -29.48 -1.95 0.64
CA PHE A 7 -30.38 -3.02 0.20
C PHE A 7 -30.36 -4.21 1.16
N GLU A 8 -31.48 -4.92 1.29
CA GLU A 8 -31.58 -6.14 2.12
C GLU A 8 -30.93 -7.37 1.46
N ASP A 9 -30.90 -7.41 0.12
CA ASP A 9 -30.43 -8.54 -0.67
C ASP A 9 -29.58 -8.13 -1.89
N MET A 10 -28.98 -9.12 -2.56
CA MET A 10 -28.20 -8.94 -3.79
C MET A 10 -29.07 -8.73 -5.03
N ALA A 11 -30.38 -8.94 -4.94
CA ALA A 11 -31.32 -8.75 -6.04
C ALA A 11 -31.83 -7.30 -6.09
N TYR A 12 -31.43 -6.46 -5.15
CA TYR A 12 -31.75 -5.04 -5.04
C TYR A 12 -33.26 -4.76 -5.00
N ARG A 13 -34.06 -5.70 -4.48
CA ARG A 13 -35.53 -5.61 -4.53
C ARG A 13 -36.14 -4.83 -3.38
N ARG A 14 -35.42 -4.72 -2.25
CA ARG A 14 -35.92 -4.10 -1.02
C ARG A 14 -34.84 -3.23 -0.39
N LEU A 15 -35.25 -2.02 -0.01
CA LEU A 15 -34.40 -1.09 0.69
C LEU A 15 -34.30 -1.44 2.18
N ARG A 16 -33.13 -1.19 2.73
CA ARG A 16 -32.87 -1.17 4.16
C ARG A 16 -32.82 0.28 4.61
N GLU A 17 -33.95 0.82 5.04
CA GLU A 17 -34.12 2.27 5.23
C GLU A 17 -33.05 2.98 6.08
N PRO A 18 -32.56 2.43 7.21
CA PRO A 18 -31.48 3.08 7.95
C PRO A 18 -30.20 3.28 7.13
N GLU A 19 -29.88 2.33 6.24
CA GLU A 19 -28.71 2.42 5.36
C GLU A 19 -29.00 3.28 4.12
N ALA A 20 -30.21 3.16 3.56
CA ALA A 20 -30.65 3.98 2.43
C ALA A 20 -30.69 5.47 2.79
N ALA A 21 -31.19 5.82 3.98
CA ALA A 21 -31.20 7.18 4.51
C ALA A 21 -29.78 7.76 4.67
N ALA A 22 -28.84 6.97 5.19
CA ALA A 22 -27.44 7.37 5.28
C ALA A 22 -26.82 7.59 3.90
N LEU A 23 -27.17 6.74 2.92
CA LEU A 23 -26.66 6.84 1.56
C LEU A 23 -27.24 8.06 0.81
N ARG A 24 -28.51 8.40 1.02
CA ARG A 24 -29.13 9.65 0.52
C ARG A 24 -28.37 10.89 1.01
N GLN A 25 -28.05 10.93 2.30
CA GLN A 25 -27.26 12.03 2.88
C GLN A 25 -25.84 12.08 2.34
N ALA A 26 -25.19 10.92 2.16
CA ALA A 26 -23.87 10.86 1.55
C ALA A 26 -23.87 11.36 0.09
N ALA A 27 -24.90 11.02 -0.68
CA ALA A 27 -25.10 11.50 -2.05
C ALA A 27 -25.32 13.02 -2.09
N SER A 28 -26.20 13.55 -1.23
CA SER A 28 -26.43 15.00 -1.10
C SER A 28 -25.13 15.75 -0.77
N ARG A 29 -24.35 15.28 0.22
CA ARG A 29 -23.03 15.87 0.53
C ARG A 29 -22.05 15.80 -0.64
N ARG A 30 -22.11 14.74 -1.46
CA ARG A 30 -21.26 14.62 -2.64
C ARG A 30 -21.64 15.62 -3.73
N LEU A 31 -22.95 15.86 -3.92
CA LEU A 31 -23.48 16.88 -4.83
C LEU A 31 -23.12 18.30 -4.39
N GLU A 32 -22.97 18.54 -3.09
CA GLU A 32 -22.36 19.75 -2.51
C GLU A 32 -20.82 19.79 -2.63
N GLU A 33 -20.25 18.95 -3.49
CA GLU A 33 -18.81 18.82 -3.75
C GLU A 33 -17.94 18.44 -2.54
N GLN A 34 -18.52 17.98 -1.42
CA GLN A 34 -17.71 17.46 -0.31
C GLN A 34 -16.87 16.27 -0.77
N SER A 35 -15.61 16.25 -0.34
CA SER A 35 -14.69 15.17 -0.68
C SER A 35 -15.10 13.84 -0.03
N TYR A 36 -14.84 12.71 -0.69
CA TYR A 36 -15.10 11.39 -0.11
C TYR A 36 -14.52 11.20 1.30
N PRO A 37 -13.28 11.66 1.61
CA PRO A 37 -12.79 11.64 2.98
C PRO A 37 -13.71 12.34 3.97
N ALA A 38 -14.16 13.56 3.69
CA ALA A 38 -15.06 14.31 4.57
C ALA A 38 -16.40 13.59 4.79
N ILE A 39 -16.99 13.04 3.73
CA ILE A 39 -18.25 12.29 3.82
C ILE A 39 -18.06 11.03 4.67
N THR A 40 -16.99 10.26 4.45
CA THR A 40 -16.73 9.08 5.28
C THR A 40 -16.33 9.42 6.72
N ASP A 41 -15.76 10.59 6.97
CA ASP A 41 -15.51 11.09 8.33
C ASP A 41 -16.82 11.30 9.08
N TRP A 42 -17.75 12.02 8.46
CA TRP A 42 -19.10 12.20 8.96
C TRP A 42 -19.82 10.86 9.18
N MET A 43 -19.85 9.97 8.17
CA MET A 43 -20.54 8.68 8.30
C MET A 43 -20.01 7.85 9.46
N ASN A 44 -18.70 7.85 9.67
CA ASN A 44 -18.08 7.10 10.75
C ASN A 44 -18.40 7.71 12.12
N ALA A 45 -18.44 9.05 12.21
CA ALA A 45 -18.78 9.79 13.42
C ALA A 45 -20.25 9.55 13.84
N GLU A 46 -21.17 9.51 12.88
CA GLU A 46 -22.60 9.16 13.10
C GLU A 46 -22.85 7.66 13.37
N GLY A 47 -21.79 6.84 13.44
CA GLY A 47 -21.91 5.42 13.74
C GLY A 47 -22.33 4.54 12.57
N HIS A 48 -22.47 5.08 11.35
CA HIS A 48 -22.72 4.26 10.16
C HIS A 48 -21.53 3.32 9.90
N ARG A 49 -21.81 2.06 9.56
CA ARG A 49 -20.82 1.01 9.27
C ARG A 49 -21.15 0.33 7.96
N THR A 50 -20.14 -0.22 7.30
CA THR A 50 -20.33 -1.01 6.06
C THR A 50 -21.13 -2.28 6.32
N THR A 51 -21.57 -2.98 5.28
CA THR A 51 -22.37 -4.23 5.40
C THR A 51 -21.67 -5.36 6.17
N ARG A 52 -20.34 -5.29 6.31
CA ARG A 52 -19.52 -6.21 7.12
C ARG A 52 -19.20 -5.68 8.53
N GLY A 53 -19.76 -4.54 8.92
CA GLY A 53 -19.54 -3.89 10.21
C GLY A 53 -18.24 -3.07 10.31
N GLY A 54 -17.52 -2.87 9.21
CA GLY A 54 -16.29 -2.07 9.18
C GLY A 54 -16.56 -0.55 9.10
N VAL A 55 -15.54 0.26 9.39
CA VAL A 55 -15.57 1.71 9.15
C VAL A 55 -15.63 2.03 7.65
N TRP A 56 -16.28 3.14 7.31
CA TRP A 56 -16.28 3.67 5.95
C TRP A 56 -14.91 4.20 5.55
N ARG A 57 -14.49 3.87 4.32
CA ARG A 57 -13.30 4.40 3.66
C ARG A 57 -13.69 5.03 2.32
N PRO A 58 -12.98 6.05 1.82
CA PRO A 58 -13.35 6.80 0.62
C PRO A 58 -13.64 5.92 -0.60
N ALA A 59 -12.76 4.95 -0.88
CA ALA A 59 -12.92 4.04 -2.02
C ALA A 59 -14.18 3.16 -1.90
N ALA A 60 -14.53 2.72 -0.68
CA ALA A 60 -15.73 1.92 -0.47
C ALA A 60 -17.00 2.75 -0.70
N LEU A 61 -17.02 4.01 -0.24
CA LEU A 61 -18.13 4.92 -0.50
C LEU A 61 -18.25 5.28 -1.97
N ALA A 62 -17.13 5.56 -2.65
CA ALA A 62 -17.11 5.82 -4.08
C ALA A 62 -17.72 4.67 -4.88
N ASN A 63 -17.34 3.42 -4.57
CA ASN A 63 -17.91 2.25 -5.24
C ASN A 63 -19.42 2.10 -5.01
N VAL A 64 -19.92 2.46 -3.81
CA VAL A 64 -21.36 2.38 -3.52
C VAL A 64 -22.12 3.48 -4.25
N LEU A 65 -21.64 4.74 -4.21
CA LEU A 65 -22.25 5.85 -4.94
C LEU A 65 -22.15 5.71 -6.47
N ASP A 66 -21.27 4.83 -6.94
CA ASP A 66 -21.12 4.51 -8.36
C ASP A 66 -21.98 3.33 -8.82
N HIS A 67 -22.63 2.62 -7.91
CA HIS A 67 -23.34 1.39 -8.28
C HIS A 67 -24.73 1.71 -8.86
N PRO A 68 -25.06 1.39 -10.14
CA PRO A 68 -26.31 1.79 -10.80
C PRO A 68 -27.59 1.45 -10.04
N ALA A 69 -27.60 0.31 -9.34
CA ALA A 69 -28.76 -0.14 -8.57
C ALA A 69 -29.24 0.88 -7.52
N ILE A 70 -28.37 1.75 -6.97
CA ILE A 70 -28.80 2.77 -6.00
C ILE A 70 -29.77 3.80 -6.60
N ALA A 71 -29.76 3.91 -7.93
CA ALA A 71 -30.62 4.79 -8.70
C ALA A 71 -31.74 4.03 -9.44
N GLY A 72 -31.95 2.75 -9.12
CA GLY A 72 -32.89 1.91 -9.85
C GLY A 72 -32.47 1.66 -11.30
N LEU A 73 -31.16 1.67 -11.58
CA LEU A 73 -30.59 1.46 -12.91
C LEU A 73 -29.82 0.14 -12.99
N THR A 74 -29.61 -0.36 -14.20
CA THR A 74 -28.70 -1.47 -14.54
C THR A 74 -28.02 -1.17 -15.87
N GLU A 75 -26.89 -1.81 -16.13
CA GLU A 75 -26.26 -1.78 -17.45
C GLU A 75 -26.87 -2.88 -18.33
N ASP A 76 -27.18 -2.56 -19.59
CA ASP A 76 -27.61 -3.52 -20.61
C ASP A 76 -26.41 -4.25 -21.24
N GLU A 77 -26.66 -5.06 -22.27
CA GLU A 77 -25.61 -5.80 -22.98
C GLU A 77 -24.57 -4.90 -23.68
N ASN A 78 -24.93 -3.64 -23.95
CA ASN A 78 -24.08 -2.63 -24.58
C ASN A 78 -23.40 -1.71 -23.56
N GLY A 79 -23.68 -1.89 -22.26
CA GLY A 79 -23.17 -1.03 -21.18
C GLY A 79 -23.96 0.28 -21.03
N GLU A 80 -25.14 0.40 -21.65
CA GLU A 80 -26.01 1.56 -21.48
C GLU A 80 -26.82 1.44 -20.19
N LEU A 81 -26.95 2.56 -19.47
CA LEU A 81 -27.75 2.61 -18.25
C LEU A 81 -29.23 2.62 -18.58
N VAL A 82 -29.92 1.54 -18.21
CA VAL A 82 -31.37 1.38 -18.38
C VAL A 82 -32.05 1.21 -17.01
N SER A 83 -33.35 1.48 -16.95
CA SER A 83 -34.14 1.26 -15.74
C SER A 83 -34.17 -0.22 -15.38
N SER A 84 -33.89 -0.56 -14.13
CA SER A 84 -34.00 -1.92 -13.61
C SER A 84 -35.40 -2.24 -13.06
N GLY A 85 -36.27 -1.24 -12.94
CA GLY A 85 -37.56 -1.35 -12.24
C GLY A 85 -37.43 -1.54 -10.72
N GLY A 86 -36.22 -1.47 -10.17
CA GLY A 86 -35.94 -1.58 -8.74
C GLY A 86 -36.19 -0.28 -7.97
N PRO A 87 -36.22 -0.34 -6.62
CA PRO A 87 -36.34 0.83 -5.77
C PRO A 87 -35.13 1.77 -5.91
N GLN A 88 -35.39 3.06 -5.76
CA GLN A 88 -34.40 4.12 -5.86
C GLN A 88 -34.01 4.62 -4.46
N ILE A 89 -32.71 4.58 -4.16
CA ILE A 89 -32.17 5.26 -2.97
C ILE A 89 -31.97 6.74 -3.30
N ILE A 90 -31.39 7.03 -4.47
CA ILE A 90 -31.24 8.35 -5.07
C ILE A 90 -31.88 8.37 -6.46
N THR A 91 -32.12 9.55 -7.01
CA THR A 91 -32.67 9.69 -8.36
C THR A 91 -31.63 9.36 -9.44
N PRO A 92 -32.04 8.92 -10.64
CA PRO A 92 -31.16 8.79 -11.80
C PRO A 92 -30.36 10.06 -12.10
N GLU A 93 -30.99 11.23 -11.93
CA GLU A 93 -30.38 12.54 -12.16
C GLU A 93 -29.25 12.82 -11.16
N GLU A 94 -29.49 12.59 -9.87
CA GLU A 94 -28.45 12.71 -8.83
C GLU A 94 -27.30 11.74 -9.08
N PHE A 95 -27.61 10.50 -9.49
CA PHE A 95 -26.59 9.50 -9.82
C PHE A 95 -25.69 9.95 -10.96
N LEU A 96 -26.28 10.40 -12.07
CA LEU A 96 -25.54 10.90 -13.22
C LEU A 96 -24.70 12.14 -12.85
N ALA A 97 -25.24 13.05 -12.04
CA ALA A 97 -24.49 14.20 -11.54
C ALA A 97 -23.29 13.78 -10.68
N ILE A 98 -23.47 12.83 -9.75
CA ILE A 98 -22.36 12.27 -8.94
C ILE A 98 -21.32 11.59 -9.83
N ARG A 99 -21.74 10.84 -10.87
CA ARG A 99 -20.81 10.23 -11.84
C ARG A 99 -20.03 11.29 -12.61
N ALA A 100 -20.68 12.38 -13.02
CA ALA A 100 -20.06 13.50 -13.73
C ALA A 100 -19.04 14.27 -12.87
N LEU A 101 -19.22 14.30 -11.55
CA LEU A 101 -18.25 14.84 -10.60
C LEU A 101 -16.99 13.96 -10.42
N ARG A 102 -16.86 12.83 -11.12
CA ARG A 102 -15.58 12.12 -11.15
C ARG A 102 -14.58 12.91 -11.99
N PRO A 103 -13.31 12.97 -11.57
CA PRO A 103 -12.24 13.37 -12.47
C PRO A 103 -12.37 12.54 -13.76
N SER A 104 -12.29 13.17 -14.93
CA SER A 104 -12.32 12.41 -16.18
C SER A 104 -11.20 11.36 -16.11
N ASN A 105 -11.56 10.10 -16.31
CA ASN A 105 -10.57 9.06 -16.65
C ASN A 105 -10.20 9.24 -18.12
N ASP A 106 -9.91 10.47 -18.54
CA ASP A 106 -9.50 10.77 -19.90
C ASP A 106 -8.24 9.95 -20.19
N PRO A 107 -8.24 9.05 -21.18
CA PRO A 107 -7.05 8.31 -21.58
C PRO A 107 -5.91 9.25 -22.00
N ALA A 108 -6.21 10.49 -22.42
CA ALA A 108 -5.23 11.53 -22.71
C ALA A 108 -4.72 12.26 -21.46
N ASN A 109 -5.45 12.19 -20.33
CA ASN A 109 -4.82 12.29 -19.02
C ASN A 109 -4.14 10.94 -18.77
N ASP A 110 -3.04 10.71 -19.48
CA ASP A 110 -2.11 9.64 -19.16
C ASP A 110 -1.99 9.63 -17.64
N ARG A 111 -2.36 8.51 -17.00
CA ARG A 111 -1.85 8.21 -15.67
C ARG A 111 -0.36 8.40 -15.84
N ALA A 112 0.16 9.52 -15.35
CA ALA A 112 1.53 9.92 -15.62
C ALA A 112 2.39 8.68 -15.43
N GLU A 113 3.17 8.32 -16.46
CA GLU A 113 3.97 7.08 -16.53
C GLU A 113 4.36 6.66 -15.13
N GLN A 114 4.05 5.42 -14.73
CA GLN A 114 4.37 4.94 -13.38
C GLN A 114 5.85 5.20 -13.13
N ARG A 115 6.12 6.29 -12.41
CA ARG A 115 7.48 6.73 -12.16
C ARG A 115 8.10 5.63 -11.32
N GLU A 116 9.18 5.06 -11.81
CA GLU A 116 9.91 4.03 -11.10
C GLU A 116 10.53 4.62 -9.83
N TYR A 117 10.64 3.83 -8.76
CA TYR A 117 11.26 4.24 -7.50
C TYR A 117 12.06 3.08 -6.90
N LEU A 118 13.37 3.28 -6.75
CA LEU A 118 14.31 2.28 -6.28
C LEU A 118 14.05 1.89 -4.82
N LEU A 119 13.73 2.88 -3.97
CA LEU A 119 13.70 2.76 -2.51
C LEU A 119 12.27 2.68 -1.94
N THR A 120 11.30 2.31 -2.76
CA THR A 120 9.92 1.99 -2.33
C THR A 120 9.81 0.57 -1.77
N GLY A 121 8.73 0.29 -1.03
CA GLY A 121 8.45 -1.06 -0.55
C GLY A 121 9.42 -1.50 0.54
N GLY A 122 9.65 -0.67 1.54
CA GLY A 122 10.40 -1.02 2.75
C GLY A 122 11.91 -0.86 2.68
N ALA A 123 12.47 -0.41 1.56
CA ALA A 123 13.91 -0.12 1.44
C ALA A 123 14.33 1.17 2.17
N SER A 124 13.40 2.15 2.30
CA SER A 124 13.66 3.42 2.98
C SER A 124 12.65 3.75 4.07
N VAL A 125 13.14 4.36 5.16
CA VAL A 125 12.33 4.70 6.35
C VAL A 125 12.58 6.11 6.84
N CYS A 126 11.63 6.63 7.61
CA CYS A 126 11.72 7.91 8.29
C CYS A 126 12.59 7.81 9.54
N GLY A 127 13.63 8.63 9.64
CA GLY A 127 14.50 8.70 10.82
C GLY A 127 13.86 9.26 12.09
N LEU A 128 12.65 9.83 12.01
CA LEU A 128 11.92 10.32 13.18
C LEU A 128 10.89 9.34 13.74
N CYS A 129 10.26 8.53 12.89
CA CYS A 129 9.12 7.71 13.29
C CYS A 129 9.12 6.31 12.69
N THR A 130 10.23 5.89 12.06
CA THR A 130 10.54 4.55 11.52
C THR A 130 9.57 3.98 10.48
N LYS A 131 8.49 4.69 10.15
CA LYS A 131 7.59 4.34 9.06
C LYS A 131 8.30 4.44 7.72
N TRP A 132 7.92 3.56 6.79
CA TRP A 132 8.41 3.56 5.43
C TRP A 132 8.11 4.88 4.74
N LEU A 133 8.97 5.24 3.79
CA LEU A 133 8.73 6.38 2.92
C LEU A 133 7.96 5.91 1.68
N ASP A 134 6.93 6.66 1.33
CA ASP A 134 6.13 6.42 0.14
C ASP A 134 6.61 7.31 -1.01
N ALA A 135 6.39 6.83 -2.24
CA ALA A 135 6.49 7.65 -3.43
C ALA A 135 5.54 8.85 -3.31
N SER A 136 6.07 10.04 -3.57
CA SER A 136 5.35 11.30 -3.40
C SER A 136 5.81 12.29 -4.48
N PRO A 137 5.37 12.12 -5.74
CA PRO A 137 5.69 13.06 -6.81
C PRO A 137 5.18 14.47 -6.50
N SER A 138 5.90 15.50 -6.95
CA SER A 138 5.40 16.88 -6.88
C SER A 138 4.42 17.16 -8.02
N GLY A 139 3.60 18.22 -7.88
CA GLY A 139 2.75 18.71 -8.97
C GLY A 139 3.53 19.13 -10.23
N SER A 140 4.80 19.52 -10.07
CA SER A 140 5.74 19.80 -11.17
C SER A 140 6.36 18.54 -11.81
N GLY A 141 5.97 17.34 -11.37
CA GLY A 141 6.44 16.06 -11.92
C GLY A 141 7.74 15.51 -11.32
N SER A 142 8.40 16.24 -10.41
CA SER A 142 9.63 15.76 -9.75
C SER A 142 9.33 14.59 -8.80
N ARG A 143 10.21 13.58 -8.82
CA ARG A 143 10.08 12.40 -7.96
C ARG A 143 10.49 12.73 -6.52
N GLY A 144 9.80 12.16 -5.56
CA GLY A 144 10.13 12.36 -4.15
C GLY A 144 9.70 11.20 -3.27
N TYR A 145 10.40 11.05 -2.14
CA TYR A 145 10.02 10.18 -1.04
C TYR A 145 9.45 11.03 0.09
N ARG A 146 8.37 10.56 0.73
CA ARG A 146 7.76 11.25 1.86
C ARG A 146 7.35 10.25 2.95
N CYS A 147 7.57 10.64 4.19
CA CYS A 147 6.90 10.01 5.32
C CYS A 147 5.45 10.50 5.34
N THR A 148 4.51 9.72 4.79
CA THR A 148 3.11 10.13 4.60
C THR A 148 2.46 10.50 5.94
N PRO A 149 1.88 11.70 6.09
CA PRO A 149 1.28 12.11 7.37
C PRO A 149 0.12 11.18 7.76
N SER A 150 0.04 10.89 9.06
CA SER A 150 -1.06 10.12 9.61
C SER A 150 -2.39 10.86 9.45
N THR A 151 -3.40 10.14 8.98
CA THR A 151 -4.78 10.62 8.89
C THR A 151 -5.71 9.67 9.66
N ARG A 152 -6.92 10.12 9.98
CA ARG A 152 -7.93 9.31 10.69
C ARG A 152 -8.27 8.01 9.97
N GLN A 153 -8.17 8.00 8.64
CA GLN A 153 -8.53 6.88 7.77
C GLN A 153 -7.32 6.04 7.35
N HIS A 154 -6.15 6.68 7.28
CA HIS A 154 -4.88 6.07 6.91
C HIS A 154 -3.85 6.43 7.99
N PRO A 155 -3.74 5.61 9.06
CA PRO A 155 -2.68 5.80 10.04
C PRO A 155 -1.33 5.68 9.32
N GLY A 156 -0.56 6.76 9.37
CA GLY A 156 0.65 6.96 8.57
C GLY A 156 1.86 7.29 9.44
N GLY A 157 2.89 7.85 8.82
CA GLY A 157 4.04 8.44 9.49
C GLY A 157 3.83 9.90 9.89
N CYS A 158 4.92 10.58 10.24
CA CYS A 158 4.86 11.89 10.88
C CYS A 158 4.63 13.08 9.92
N GLY A 159 4.75 12.91 8.60
CA GLY A 159 4.60 14.03 7.63
C GLY A 159 5.82 14.95 7.51
N LYS A 160 6.82 14.81 8.40
CA LYS A 160 7.93 15.78 8.57
C LYS A 160 9.15 15.51 7.67
N VAL A 161 9.26 14.31 7.09
CA VAL A 161 10.39 13.94 6.23
C VAL A 161 9.96 13.88 4.77
N ARG A 162 10.69 14.61 3.92
CA ARG A 162 10.60 14.54 2.46
C ARG A 162 12.00 14.71 1.86
N ILE A 163 12.27 13.98 0.79
CA ILE A 163 13.51 14.09 0.02
C ILE A 163 13.22 13.86 -1.47
N ASN A 164 13.96 14.52 -2.35
CA ASN A 164 13.88 14.26 -3.79
C ASN A 164 14.42 12.86 -4.08
N ALA A 165 13.72 12.11 -4.94
CA ALA A 165 14.08 10.71 -5.18
C ALA A 165 15.38 10.58 -5.97
N ASP A 166 15.60 11.40 -7.00
CA ASP A 166 16.78 11.32 -7.85
C ASP A 166 18.06 11.61 -7.05
N LEU A 167 18.02 12.60 -6.16
CA LEU A 167 19.13 12.91 -5.24
C LEU A 167 19.41 11.76 -4.28
N LEU A 168 18.38 11.22 -3.62
CA LEU A 168 18.56 10.11 -2.68
C LEU A 168 19.06 8.84 -3.38
N GLU A 169 18.49 8.50 -4.54
CA GLU A 169 18.84 7.29 -5.28
C GLU A 169 20.25 7.38 -5.86
N THR A 170 20.68 8.56 -6.31
CA THR A 170 22.06 8.79 -6.74
C THR A 170 23.03 8.60 -5.57
N TYR A 171 22.74 9.21 -4.43
CA TYR A 171 23.55 9.04 -3.21
C TYR A 171 23.67 7.58 -2.79
N VAL A 172 22.54 6.85 -2.74
CA VAL A 172 22.56 5.41 -2.41
C VAL A 172 23.33 4.61 -3.45
N ALA A 173 23.13 4.88 -4.74
CA ALA A 173 23.84 4.20 -5.82
C ALA A 173 25.36 4.36 -5.70
N GLU A 174 25.85 5.59 -5.50
CA GLU A 174 27.27 5.88 -5.38
C GLU A 174 27.92 5.09 -4.24
N HIS A 175 27.28 5.05 -3.06
CA HIS A 175 27.79 4.31 -1.91
C HIS A 175 27.75 2.79 -2.14
N VAL A 176 26.62 2.27 -2.65
CA VAL A 176 26.45 0.83 -2.96
C VAL A 176 27.49 0.37 -3.98
N LEU A 177 27.70 1.13 -5.06
CA LEU A 177 28.68 0.79 -6.09
C LEU A 177 30.13 0.91 -5.59
N ALA A 178 30.43 1.93 -4.77
CA ALA A 178 31.75 2.08 -4.17
C ALA A 178 32.08 0.91 -3.22
N GLU A 179 31.11 0.47 -2.42
CA GLU A 179 31.29 -0.68 -1.52
C GLU A 179 31.44 -1.98 -2.32
N LEU A 180 30.66 -2.15 -3.38
CA LEU A 180 30.69 -3.32 -4.24
C LEU A 180 31.97 -3.45 -5.07
N ALA A 181 32.65 -2.32 -5.32
CA ALA A 181 33.94 -2.30 -6.01
C ALA A 181 35.08 -2.92 -5.18
N LYS A 182 34.89 -3.12 -3.87
CA LYS A 182 35.86 -3.79 -3.00
C LYS A 182 35.89 -5.29 -3.30
N PRO A 183 37.04 -5.90 -3.63
CA PRO A 183 37.14 -7.32 -3.96
C PRO A 183 36.60 -8.24 -2.88
N GLU A 184 36.81 -7.92 -1.60
CA GLU A 184 36.30 -8.72 -0.49
C GLU A 184 34.76 -8.74 -0.41
N VAL A 185 34.08 -7.65 -0.80
CA VAL A 185 32.61 -7.57 -0.81
C VAL A 185 32.06 -8.34 -2.02
N HIS A 186 32.76 -8.24 -3.15
CA HIS A 186 32.37 -8.92 -4.37
C HIS A 186 32.28 -10.44 -4.20
N GLY A 187 33.27 -11.04 -3.53
CA GLY A 187 33.29 -12.49 -3.26
C GLY A 187 32.20 -12.97 -2.28
N LEU A 188 31.52 -12.06 -1.56
CA LEU A 188 30.56 -12.40 -0.51
C LEU A 188 29.09 -12.29 -0.96
N LEU A 189 28.79 -11.73 -2.14
CA LEU A 189 27.41 -11.48 -2.61
C LEU A 189 26.54 -12.73 -2.71
N GLU A 190 27.13 -13.85 -3.12
CA GLU A 190 26.40 -15.11 -3.26
C GLU A 190 26.01 -15.66 -1.87
N ALA A 191 26.98 -15.74 -0.96
CA ALA A 191 26.74 -16.16 0.43
C ALA A 191 25.74 -15.23 1.15
N ALA A 192 25.88 -13.92 0.94
CA ALA A 192 24.98 -12.89 1.40
C ALA A 192 23.53 -13.11 0.94
N ARG A 193 23.36 -13.43 -0.35
CA ARG A 193 22.05 -13.70 -0.93
C ARG A 193 21.45 -14.97 -0.34
N ASP A 194 22.24 -16.02 -0.22
CA ASP A 194 21.79 -17.31 0.32
C ASP A 194 21.34 -17.17 1.78
N GLN A 195 22.04 -16.39 2.60
CA GLN A 195 21.62 -16.07 3.97
C GLN A 195 20.25 -15.37 4.02
N VAL A 196 20.02 -14.39 3.13
CA VAL A 196 18.71 -13.72 3.02
C VAL A 196 17.62 -14.69 2.57
N LEU A 197 17.94 -15.62 1.66
CA LEU A 197 16.97 -16.62 1.20
C LEU A 197 16.63 -17.65 2.29
N VAL A 198 17.56 -17.96 3.20
CA VAL A 198 17.25 -18.76 4.40
C VAL A 198 16.24 -18.04 5.30
N GLU A 199 16.38 -16.72 5.51
CA GLU A 199 15.40 -15.89 6.24
C GLU A 199 14.02 -15.95 5.55
N VAL A 200 13.99 -15.85 4.22
CA VAL A 200 12.75 -15.97 3.43
C VAL A 200 12.07 -17.33 3.62
N GLU A 201 12.82 -18.43 3.56
CA GLU A 201 12.27 -19.77 3.77
C GLU A 201 11.73 -19.95 5.19
N GLN A 202 12.39 -19.38 6.20
CA GLN A 202 11.89 -19.42 7.56
C GLN A 202 10.58 -18.63 7.71
N LEU A 203 10.51 -17.41 7.17
CA LEU A 203 9.29 -16.60 7.19
C LEU A 203 8.12 -17.31 6.48
N ARG A 204 8.39 -18.02 5.37
CA ARG A 204 7.38 -18.81 4.67
C ARG A 204 6.85 -19.95 5.53
N LYS A 205 7.71 -20.64 6.30
CA LYS A 205 7.29 -21.65 7.29
C LYS A 205 6.43 -21.04 8.39
N ASP A 206 6.83 -19.88 8.92
CA ASP A 206 6.09 -19.19 9.97
C ASP A 206 4.69 -18.75 9.49
N ILE A 207 4.57 -18.27 8.24
CA ILE A 207 3.29 -17.95 7.61
C ILE A 207 2.41 -19.21 7.51
N GLN A 208 2.96 -20.34 7.09
CA GLN A 208 2.21 -21.61 6.99
C GLN A 208 1.73 -22.08 8.38
N ALA A 209 2.59 -22.01 9.39
CA ALA A 209 2.26 -22.37 10.76
C ALA A 209 1.15 -21.46 11.33
N ALA A 210 1.25 -20.14 11.15
CA ALA A 210 0.23 -19.20 11.60
C ALA A 210 -1.12 -19.42 10.90
N ARG A 211 -1.13 -19.76 9.60
CA ARG A 211 -2.35 -20.12 8.87
C ARG A 211 -2.97 -21.43 9.36
N ALA A 212 -2.14 -22.43 9.69
CA ALA A 212 -2.60 -23.66 10.32
C ALA A 212 -3.25 -23.39 11.69
N GLN A 213 -2.62 -22.56 12.52
CA GLN A 213 -3.17 -22.15 13.82
C GLN A 213 -4.48 -21.38 13.67
N GLN A 214 -4.60 -20.50 12.67
CA GLN A 214 -5.85 -19.78 12.38
C GLN A 214 -6.99 -20.74 11.99
N LYS A 215 -6.68 -21.82 11.28
CA LYS A 215 -7.64 -22.88 10.93
C LYS A 215 -8.09 -23.65 12.18
N GLU A 216 -7.16 -24.06 13.04
CA GLU A 216 -7.47 -24.73 14.31
C GLU A 216 -8.35 -23.86 15.21
N LEU A 217 -7.98 -22.59 15.38
CA LEU A 217 -8.76 -21.60 16.11
C LEU A 217 -10.21 -21.48 15.60
N GLY A 218 -10.42 -21.57 14.29
CA GLY A 218 -11.75 -21.61 13.68
C GLY A 218 -12.55 -22.87 14.01
N GLN A 219 -11.87 -24.02 14.13
CA GLN A 219 -12.50 -25.28 14.52
C GLN A 219 -12.89 -25.28 16.01
N ASP A 220 -12.03 -24.78 16.90
CA ASP A 220 -12.31 -24.66 18.33
C ASP A 220 -13.52 -23.76 18.60
N TYR A 221 -13.62 -22.64 17.87
CA TYR A 221 -14.79 -21.78 17.94
C TYR A 221 -16.06 -22.49 17.43
N ALA A 222 -15.96 -23.26 16.34
CA ALA A 222 -17.09 -24.04 15.82
C ALA A 222 -17.56 -25.12 16.82
N ARG A 223 -16.64 -25.73 17.58
CA ARG A 223 -16.94 -26.67 18.67
C ARG A 223 -17.37 -25.99 19.98
N ARG A 224 -17.43 -24.64 20.00
CA ARG A 224 -17.78 -23.82 21.17
C ARG A 224 -16.83 -23.97 22.35
N GLU A 225 -15.58 -24.34 22.09
CA GLU A 225 -14.52 -24.47 23.10
C GLU A 225 -13.96 -23.10 23.52
N ILE A 226 -14.11 -22.09 22.66
CA ILE A 226 -13.69 -20.71 22.91
C ILE A 226 -14.81 -19.71 22.66
N SER A 227 -14.72 -18.56 23.35
CA SER A 227 -15.65 -17.46 23.14
C SER A 227 -15.41 -16.77 21.79
N LYS A 228 -16.46 -16.11 21.26
CA LYS A 228 -16.37 -15.28 20.04
C LYS A 228 -15.37 -14.14 20.17
N GLU A 229 -15.22 -13.59 21.39
CA GLU A 229 -14.28 -12.50 21.65
C GLU A 229 -12.83 -13.01 21.61
N SER A 230 -12.56 -14.13 22.27
CA SER A 230 -11.26 -14.81 22.25
C SER A 230 -10.85 -15.17 20.82
N PHE A 231 -11.78 -15.75 20.03
CA PHE A 231 -11.57 -16.03 18.61
C PHE A 231 -11.17 -14.77 17.83
N LYS A 232 -11.96 -13.68 17.95
CA LYS A 232 -11.71 -12.44 17.21
C LYS A 232 -10.37 -11.80 17.54
N THR A 233 -9.95 -11.87 18.80
CA THR A 233 -8.66 -11.30 19.24
C THR A 233 -7.50 -12.10 18.65
N ALA A 234 -7.50 -13.43 18.84
CA ALA A 234 -6.44 -14.30 18.31
C ALA A 234 -6.39 -14.28 16.77
N ASP A 235 -7.54 -14.32 16.10
CA ASP A 235 -7.64 -14.23 14.63
C ASP A 235 -7.05 -12.93 14.08
N ARG A 236 -7.29 -11.80 14.78
CA ARG A 236 -6.75 -10.50 14.39
C ARG A 236 -5.22 -10.44 14.52
N GLU A 237 -4.68 -11.01 15.59
CA GLU A 237 -3.23 -11.06 15.85
C GLU A 237 -2.51 -11.95 14.83
N LEU A 238 -3.02 -13.16 14.58
CA LEU A 238 -2.50 -14.06 13.56
C LEU A 238 -2.58 -13.44 12.17
N SER A 239 -3.73 -12.85 11.82
CA SER A 239 -3.90 -12.15 10.55
C SER A 239 -2.92 -10.99 10.39
N LYS A 240 -2.54 -10.30 11.48
CA LYS A 240 -1.52 -9.24 11.45
C LYS A 240 -0.14 -9.84 11.22
N SER A 241 0.25 -10.85 11.99
CA SER A 241 1.54 -11.54 11.84
C SER A 241 1.76 -12.08 10.43
N ILE A 242 0.74 -12.76 9.87
CA ILE A 242 0.77 -13.26 8.49
C ILE A 242 1.01 -12.14 7.49
N ARG A 243 0.26 -11.03 7.58
CA ARG A 243 0.44 -9.89 6.67
C ARG A 243 1.83 -9.27 6.79
N ASP A 244 2.32 -9.07 8.01
CA ASP A 244 3.62 -8.45 8.25
C ASP A 244 4.76 -9.35 7.69
N ALA A 245 4.68 -10.66 7.90
CA ALA A 245 5.62 -11.64 7.36
C ALA A 245 5.55 -11.74 5.82
N GLU A 246 4.35 -11.77 5.23
CA GLU A 246 4.17 -11.79 3.76
C GLU A 246 4.79 -10.57 3.09
N VAL A 247 4.65 -9.40 3.71
CA VAL A 247 5.28 -8.18 3.21
C VAL A 247 6.80 -8.29 3.33
N ARG A 248 7.33 -8.78 4.46
CA ARG A 248 8.77 -8.98 4.64
C ARG A 248 9.35 -9.95 3.61
N VAL A 249 8.69 -11.08 3.34
CA VAL A 249 9.08 -12.05 2.30
C VAL A 249 9.19 -11.36 0.94
N ARG A 250 8.16 -10.62 0.51
CA ARG A 250 8.15 -9.92 -0.78
C ARG A 250 9.33 -8.93 -0.93
N ILE A 251 9.71 -8.28 0.17
CA ILE A 251 10.82 -7.32 0.22
C ILE A 251 12.15 -8.04 0.09
N LEU A 252 12.37 -9.10 0.88
CA LEU A 252 13.62 -9.84 0.88
C LEU A 252 13.83 -10.60 -0.43
N GLU A 253 12.79 -11.19 -1.02
CA GLU A 253 12.87 -11.90 -2.31
C GLU A 253 13.39 -11.05 -3.46
N GLN A 254 13.40 -9.71 -3.33
CA GLN A 254 13.99 -8.83 -4.33
C GLN A 254 15.47 -9.14 -4.59
N VAL A 255 16.20 -9.71 -3.62
CA VAL A 255 17.60 -10.12 -3.78
C VAL A 255 17.80 -11.16 -4.89
N ASN A 256 16.75 -11.88 -5.31
CA ASN A 256 16.81 -12.78 -6.47
C ASN A 256 17.12 -12.05 -7.79
N ASN A 257 16.89 -10.75 -7.86
CA ASN A 257 17.18 -9.95 -9.05
C ASN A 257 18.60 -9.35 -9.04
N ALA A 258 19.36 -9.51 -7.94
CA ALA A 258 20.72 -8.99 -7.84
C ALA A 258 21.62 -9.66 -8.89
N PRO A 259 22.52 -8.92 -9.54
CA PRO A 259 23.46 -9.50 -10.49
C PRO A 259 24.51 -10.34 -9.73
N LEU A 260 24.47 -11.66 -9.89
CA LEU A 260 25.48 -12.57 -9.33
C LEU A 260 26.58 -12.84 -10.36
N GLY A 261 27.79 -13.18 -9.88
CA GLY A 261 28.86 -13.71 -10.73
C GLY A 261 29.79 -12.71 -11.43
N GLY A 262 30.07 -11.55 -10.83
CA GLY A 262 30.99 -10.59 -11.46
C GLY A 262 30.29 -9.66 -12.44
N VAL A 263 30.27 -8.37 -12.13
CA VAL A 263 29.86 -7.34 -13.09
C VAL A 263 31.12 -6.58 -13.50
N PRO A 264 31.66 -6.80 -14.72
CA PRO A 264 32.95 -6.22 -15.13
C PRO A 264 32.97 -4.69 -15.13
N ASP A 265 31.82 -4.06 -15.39
CA ASP A 265 31.65 -2.60 -15.36
C ASP A 265 30.39 -2.26 -14.56
N LEU A 266 30.57 -2.07 -13.25
CA LEU A 266 29.51 -1.78 -12.30
C LEU A 266 28.77 -0.48 -12.61
N VAL A 267 29.48 0.55 -13.05
CA VAL A 267 28.91 1.87 -13.33
C VAL A 267 28.04 1.81 -14.57
N ARG A 268 28.55 1.20 -15.66
CA ARG A 268 27.77 1.01 -16.88
C ARG A 268 26.58 0.09 -16.64
N TRP A 269 26.76 -0.99 -15.87
CA TRP A 269 25.67 -1.86 -15.48
C TRP A 269 24.59 -1.08 -14.72
N TRP A 270 24.94 -0.31 -13.69
CA TRP A 270 23.97 0.47 -12.92
C TRP A 270 23.20 1.46 -13.79
N LYS A 271 23.84 2.06 -14.79
CA LYS A 271 23.17 3.00 -15.70
C LYS A 271 22.06 2.34 -16.53
N HIS A 272 22.27 1.10 -16.97
CA HIS A 272 21.40 0.42 -17.95
C HIS A 272 20.58 -0.74 -17.38
N ALA A 273 20.89 -1.22 -16.17
CA ALA A 273 20.21 -2.35 -15.58
C ALA A 273 18.71 -2.06 -15.34
N PRO A 274 17.85 -3.08 -15.44
CA PRO A 274 16.45 -2.95 -15.02
C PRO A 274 16.33 -2.53 -13.56
N LEU A 275 15.32 -1.71 -13.21
CA LEU A 275 15.11 -1.24 -11.84
C LEU A 275 15.06 -2.39 -10.82
N ARG A 276 14.39 -3.49 -11.16
CA ARG A 276 14.31 -4.68 -10.29
C ARG A 276 15.68 -5.22 -9.89
N SER A 277 16.67 -5.15 -10.80
CA SER A 277 18.01 -5.64 -10.55
C SER A 277 18.82 -4.67 -9.70
N LYS A 278 18.68 -3.36 -9.94
CA LYS A 278 19.23 -2.32 -9.05
C LYS A 278 18.65 -2.45 -7.65
N LYS A 279 17.34 -2.67 -7.54
CA LYS A 279 16.64 -2.86 -6.26
C LYS A 279 17.10 -4.12 -5.56
N GLY A 280 17.23 -5.24 -6.28
CA GLY A 280 17.77 -6.48 -5.72
C GLY A 280 19.17 -6.28 -5.15
N LEU A 281 20.05 -5.57 -5.86
CA LEU A 281 21.38 -5.24 -5.36
C LEU A 281 21.33 -4.35 -4.10
N VAL A 282 20.53 -3.29 -4.11
CA VAL A 282 20.39 -2.39 -2.95
C VAL A 282 19.85 -3.14 -1.73
N MET A 283 18.82 -3.97 -1.89
CA MET A 283 18.23 -4.77 -0.81
C MET A 283 19.17 -5.86 -0.28
N LEU A 284 20.06 -6.33 -1.15
CA LEU A 284 21.14 -7.22 -0.76
C LEU A 284 22.15 -6.43 0.08
N MET A 285 22.68 -5.30 -0.40
CA MET A 285 23.75 -4.57 0.30
C MET A 285 23.31 -3.83 1.57
N LEU A 286 22.10 -3.28 1.57
CA LEU A 286 21.58 -2.44 2.64
C LEU A 286 20.42 -3.14 3.36
N GLU A 287 20.47 -3.15 4.68
CA GLU A 287 19.35 -3.53 5.53
C GLU A 287 18.26 -2.45 5.49
N GLN A 288 18.68 -1.18 5.53
CA GLN A 288 17.77 -0.05 5.59
C GLN A 288 18.43 1.27 5.15
N VAL A 289 17.68 2.10 4.42
CA VAL A 289 18.03 3.50 4.15
C VAL A 289 17.19 4.42 5.04
N VAL A 290 17.79 5.11 6.00
CA VAL A 290 17.08 6.00 6.93
C VAL A 290 17.23 7.44 6.46
N VAL A 291 16.11 8.16 6.34
CA VAL A 291 16.09 9.56 5.92
C VAL A 291 15.59 10.46 7.04
N TYR A 292 16.40 11.46 7.39
CA TYR A 292 16.11 12.49 8.37
C TYR A 292 15.59 13.78 7.72
N PRO A 293 14.99 14.71 8.49
CA PRO A 293 14.60 16.01 7.99
C PRO A 293 15.75 16.76 7.32
N ALA A 294 15.44 17.57 6.31
CA ALA A 294 16.44 18.48 5.75
C ALA A 294 16.83 19.54 6.78
N ALA A 295 18.12 19.91 6.82
CA ALA A 295 18.61 21.00 7.66
C ALA A 295 17.95 22.35 7.30
N SER A 296 17.60 22.53 6.02
CA SER A 296 16.93 23.74 5.52
C SER A 296 15.93 23.42 4.41
N ARG A 297 14.93 24.31 4.26
CA ARG A 297 13.90 24.18 3.21
C ARG A 297 14.54 24.39 1.85
N GLY A 298 14.32 23.45 0.92
CA GLY A 298 14.85 23.55 -0.44
C GLY A 298 16.28 23.06 -0.62
N SER A 299 16.90 22.44 0.39
CA SER A 299 18.21 21.78 0.24
C SER A 299 18.19 20.80 -0.95
N ARG A 300 19.16 21.00 -1.85
CA ARG A 300 19.38 20.22 -3.07
C ARG A 300 20.51 19.20 -2.91
N THR A 301 21.00 19.01 -1.69
CA THR A 301 22.08 18.06 -1.36
C THR A 301 21.56 16.98 -0.41
N VAL A 302 22.24 15.84 -0.48
CA VAL A 302 22.10 14.77 0.52
C VAL A 302 23.32 14.88 1.43
N ASP A 303 23.15 15.61 2.53
CA ASP A 303 24.23 15.78 3.52
C ASP A 303 24.32 14.51 4.39
N SER A 304 25.50 14.20 4.96
CA SER A 304 25.75 12.96 5.72
C SER A 304 24.75 12.70 6.84
N ASP A 305 24.32 13.75 7.52
CA ASP A 305 23.42 13.66 8.67
C ASP A 305 21.95 13.47 8.24
N ARG A 306 21.67 13.63 6.94
CA ARG A 306 20.33 13.50 6.38
C ARG A 306 19.99 12.06 6.00
N VAL A 307 20.98 11.25 5.62
CA VAL A 307 20.77 9.88 5.15
C VAL A 307 21.75 8.93 5.81
N ALA A 308 21.24 8.03 6.63
CA ALA A 308 22.02 6.93 7.18
C ALA A 308 21.78 5.65 6.38
N LEU A 309 22.86 5.01 5.97
CA LEU A 309 22.85 3.72 5.27
C LEU A 309 23.20 2.62 6.28
N HIS A 310 22.24 1.77 6.61
CA HIS A 310 22.49 0.59 7.43
C HIS A 310 22.85 -0.56 6.51
N TRP A 311 24.14 -0.90 6.50
CA TRP A 311 24.69 -2.02 5.74
C TRP A 311 24.34 -3.34 6.40
N ARG A 312 24.07 -4.36 5.59
CA ARG A 312 23.98 -5.71 6.13
C ARG A 312 25.36 -6.17 6.61
N SER A 313 25.40 -6.77 7.79
CA SER A 313 26.61 -7.41 8.29
C SER A 313 26.80 -8.74 7.59
N TRP A 314 27.83 -8.84 6.77
CA TRP A 314 28.29 -10.09 6.19
C TRP A 314 29.28 -10.73 7.16
N THR A 315 28.81 -11.60 8.04
CA THR A 315 29.75 -12.41 8.83
C THR A 315 30.58 -13.25 7.86
N GLN A 316 31.90 -13.07 7.87
CA GLN A 316 32.81 -14.03 7.25
C GLN A 316 32.44 -15.41 7.77
N VAL A 317 32.11 -16.33 6.87
CA VAL A 317 32.02 -17.75 7.23
C VAL A 317 33.39 -18.11 7.80
N PRO A 318 33.50 -18.59 9.06
CA PRO A 318 34.79 -19.00 9.58
C PRO A 318 35.33 -20.11 8.68
N ALA A 319 36.59 -19.95 8.27
CA ALA A 319 37.32 -20.87 7.41
C ALA A 319 37.36 -22.30 7.96
#